data_AF-A0A7S4BK49-F1
#
_entry.id   AF-A0A7S4BK49-F1
#
_cell.length_a   1.000
_cell.length_b   1.000
_cell.length_c   1.000
_cell.angle_alpha   90.00
_cell.angle_beta   90.00
_cell.angle_gamma   90.00
#
_symmetry.space_group_name_H-M   'P 1'
#
loop_
_entity.id
_entity.type
_entity.pdbx_description
1 polymer ?
#
loop_
_entity_poly.entity_id
_entity_poly.type
_entity_poly.pdbx_seq_one_letter_code
_entity_poly.pdbx_strand_id
1 'polypeptide(L)'
;KVEAHISAANMTLKLGEITEAKQVYQAILANKALSNERRAYVEKKLAEVDAKMQAESADPADAAKRAVTTAEAAAAKQASLAAVSQEEKAKMEEAARVSAAATATAAAA
;
A
#
# COMPACT_ATOMS: atom_id res chain seq x y z
N LYS A 1 23.29 0.85 -21.32
CA LYS A 1 21.99 0.37 -20.76
C LYS A 1 22.10 0.03 -19.26
N VAL A 2 22.97 -0.88 -18.84
CA VAL A 2 23.14 -1.23 -17.40
C VAL A 2 23.59 -0.05 -16.52
N GLU A 3 24.50 0.80 -17.00
CA GLU A 3 24.97 1.96 -16.23
C GLU A 3 23.88 3.01 -15.99
N ALA A 4 22.96 3.18 -16.93
CA ALA A 4 21.80 4.05 -16.75
C ALA A 4 20.88 3.52 -15.64
N HIS A 5 20.70 2.19 -15.54
CA HIS A 5 19.91 1.59 -14.48
C HIS A 5 20.60 1.69 -13.10
N ILE A 6 21.93 1.54 -13.04
CA ILE A 6 22.70 1.74 -11.79
C ILE A 6 22.62 3.21 -11.35
N SER A 7 22.71 4.15 -12.29
CA SER A 7 22.56 5.58 -12.00
C SER A 7 21.16 5.91 -11.49
N ALA A 8 20.12 5.38 -12.13
CA ALA A 8 18.74 5.53 -11.70
C ALA A 8 18.54 4.99 -10.28
N ALA A 9 18.97 3.76 -9.98
CA ALA A 9 18.86 3.17 -8.64
C ALA A 9 19.56 4.01 -7.56
N ASN A 10 20.73 4.59 -7.87
CA ASN A 10 21.43 5.50 -6.96
C ASN A 10 20.69 6.83 -6.75
N MET A 11 20.03 7.37 -7.78
CA MET A 11 19.19 8.56 -7.62
C MET A 11 17.95 8.27 -6.78
N THR A 12 17.25 7.18 -7.04
CA THR A 12 16.10 6.73 -6.25
C THR A 12 16.47 6.52 -4.77
N LEU A 13 17.65 5.96 -4.50
CA LEU A 13 18.18 5.83 -3.15
C LEU A 13 18.45 7.19 -2.48
N LYS A 14 18.92 8.18 -3.24
CA LYS A 14 19.14 9.56 -2.74
C LYS A 14 17.83 10.30 -2.48
N LEU A 15 16.77 9.98 -3.21
CA LEU A 15 15.43 10.53 -3.03
C LEU A 15 14.68 9.92 -1.82
N GLY A 16 15.28 8.93 -1.15
CA GLY A 16 14.66 8.25 0.00
C GLY A 16 13.70 7.13 -0.40
N GLU A 17 13.58 6.81 -1.68
CA GLU A 17 12.73 5.73 -2.20
C GLU A 17 13.47 4.38 -2.12
N ILE A 18 13.77 3.97 -0.89
CA ILE A 18 14.64 2.80 -0.60
C ILE A 18 14.06 1.51 -1.20
N THR A 19 12.74 1.34 -1.17
CA THR A 19 12.04 0.18 -1.76
C THR A 19 12.20 0.09 -3.27
N GLU A 20 12.10 1.22 -3.96
CA GLU A 20 12.21 1.27 -5.42
C GLU A 20 13.67 1.10 -5.86
N ALA A 21 14.62 1.71 -5.15
CA ALA A 21 16.04 1.46 -5.36
C ALA A 21 16.39 -0.03 -5.24
N LYS A 22 15.82 -0.73 -4.25
CA LYS A 22 15.99 -2.19 -4.07
C LYS A 22 15.48 -2.98 -5.27
N GLN A 23 14.27 -2.66 -5.76
CA GLN A 23 13.69 -3.35 -6.92
C GLN A 23 14.55 -3.15 -8.18
N VAL A 24 15.07 -1.94 -8.41
CA VAL A 24 15.94 -1.66 -9.56
C VAL A 24 17.25 -2.45 -9.45
N TYR A 25 17.89 -2.51 -8.28
CA TYR A 25 19.10 -3.31 -8.09
C TYR A 25 18.86 -4.82 -8.28
N GLN A 26 17.73 -5.35 -7.83
CA GLN A 26 17.35 -6.74 -8.08
C GLN A 26 17.11 -7.01 -9.58
N ALA A 27 16.45 -6.09 -10.28
CA ALA A 27 16.24 -6.19 -11.72
C ALA A 27 17.57 -6.16 -12.50
N ILE A 28 18.56 -5.39 -12.01
CA ILE A 28 19.91 -5.39 -12.57
C ILE A 28 20.59 -6.75 -12.33
N LEU A 29 20.51 -7.33 -11.13
CA LEU A 29 21.09 -8.65 -10.85
C LEU A 29 20.47 -9.79 -11.66
N ALA A 30 19.17 -9.69 -11.97
CA ALA A 30 18.47 -10.65 -12.81
C ALA A 30 19.00 -10.67 -14.26
N ASN A 31 19.73 -9.64 -14.69
CA ASN A 31 20.35 -9.61 -16.01
C ASN A 31 21.60 -10.50 -16.05
N LYS A 32 21.45 -11.67 -16.70
CA LYS A 32 22.51 -12.68 -16.86
C LYS A 32 23.74 -12.20 -17.63
N ALA A 33 23.64 -11.09 -18.37
CA ALA A 33 24.73 -10.47 -19.11
C ALA A 33 25.58 -9.50 -18.27
N LEU A 34 25.37 -9.41 -16.95
CA LEU A 34 26.26 -8.62 -16.08
C LEU A 34 27.63 -9.27 -15.93
N SER A 35 28.69 -8.45 -16.01
CA SER A 35 30.03 -8.86 -15.61
C SER A 35 30.10 -9.12 -14.10
N ASN A 36 31.02 -9.99 -13.68
CA ASN A 36 31.20 -10.34 -12.27
C ASN A 36 31.49 -9.12 -11.39
N GLU A 37 32.30 -8.16 -11.86
CA GLU A 37 32.59 -6.91 -11.15
C GLU A 37 31.33 -6.06 -10.95
N ARG A 38 30.50 -5.94 -11.99
CA ARG A 38 29.23 -5.21 -11.90
C ARG A 38 28.24 -5.92 -11.00
N ARG A 39 28.22 -7.26 -10.99
CA ARG A 39 27.38 -8.06 -10.11
C ARG A 39 27.76 -7.82 -8.65
N ALA A 40 29.05 -7.93 -8.32
CA ALA A 40 29.57 -7.69 -6.99
C ALA A 40 29.29 -6.24 -6.51
N TYR A 41 29.42 -5.25 -7.40
CA TYR A 41 29.07 -3.87 -7.08
C TYR A 41 27.58 -3.72 -6.74
N VAL A 42 26.70 -4.31 -7.54
CA VAL A 42 25.25 -4.25 -7.32
C VAL A 42 24.84 -5.01 -6.06
N GLU A 43 25.43 -6.18 -5.78
CA GLU A 43 25.21 -6.94 -4.54
C GLU A 43 25.62 -6.14 -3.31
N LYS A 44 26.79 -5.48 -3.35
CA LYS A 44 27.23 -4.57 -2.28
C LYS A 44 26.23 -3.43 -2.08
N LYS A 45 25.73 -2.83 -3.16
CA LYS A 45 24.73 -1.75 -3.09
C LYS A 45 23.41 -2.25 -2.52
N LEU A 46 22.97 -3.45 -2.88
CA LEU A 46 21.79 -4.08 -2.30
C LEU A 46 21.93 -4.29 -0.79
N ALA A 47 23.10 -4.74 -0.32
CA ALA A 47 23.37 -4.86 1.10
C ALA A 47 23.35 -3.51 1.83
N GLU A 48 23.88 -2.44 1.23
CA GLU A 48 23.78 -1.07 1.78
C GLU A 48 22.33 -0.58 1.85
N VAL A 49 21.51 -0.90 0.85
CA VAL A 49 20.07 -0.57 0.81
C VAL A 49 19.31 -1.34 1.89
N ASP A 50 19.56 -2.65 2.04
CA ASP A 50 18.96 -3.48 3.08
C ASP A 50 19.34 -3.03 4.49
N ALA A 51 20.61 -2.65 4.70
CA ALA A 51 21.07 -2.09 5.96
C ALA A 51 20.39 -0.75 6.29
N LYS A 52 20.20 0.12 5.29
CA LYS A 52 19.42 1.36 5.47
C LYS A 52 17.95 1.09 5.77
N MET A 53 17.32 0.15 5.07
CA MET A 53 15.94 -0.25 5.31
C MET A 53 15.76 -0.80 6.73
N GLN A 54 16.73 -1.60 7.21
CA GLN A 54 16.74 -2.08 8.59
C GLN A 54 16.96 -0.95 9.58
N ALA A 55 17.90 -0.03 9.34
CA ALA A 55 18.14 1.11 10.21
C ALA A 55 16.89 2.01 10.33
N GLU A 56 16.19 2.23 9.22
CA GLU A 56 14.93 3.00 9.18
C GLU A 56 13.77 2.25 9.85
N SER A 57 13.76 0.92 9.78
CA SER A 57 12.77 0.07 10.46
C SER A 57 13.07 -0.16 11.95
N ALA A 58 14.33 0.00 12.36
CA ALA A 58 14.79 -0.11 13.74
C ALA A 58 14.62 1.21 14.51
N ASP A 59 14.22 2.29 13.84
CA ASP A 59 13.82 3.52 14.50
C ASP A 59 12.44 3.33 15.14
N PRO A 60 12.33 3.29 16.48
CA PRO A 60 11.06 3.02 17.16
C PRO A 60 10.02 4.11 16.87
N ALA A 61 10.42 5.32 16.45
CA ALA A 61 9.50 6.37 16.07
C ALA A 61 8.82 6.08 14.72
N ASP A 62 9.51 5.41 13.78
CA ASP A 62 8.92 5.03 12.49
C ASP A 62 8.07 3.75 12.61
N ALA A 63 8.52 2.78 13.41
CA ALA A 63 7.70 1.61 13.77
C ALA A 63 6.38 2.02 14.45
N ALA A 64 6.44 3.00 15.36
CA ALA A 64 5.25 3.57 16.00
C ALA A 64 4.37 4.33 14.98
N LYS A 65 4.94 5.14 14.09
CA LYS A 65 4.19 5.80 13.01
C LYS A 65 3.48 4.81 12.11
N ARG A 66 4.16 3.75 11.65
CA ARG A 66 3.55 2.70 10.81
C ARG A 66 2.43 1.97 11.54
N ALA A 67 2.60 1.67 12.83
CA ALA A 67 1.54 1.08 13.64
C ALA A 67 0.31 2.00 13.75
N VAL A 68 0.53 3.31 13.98
CA VAL A 68 -0.54 4.32 14.05
C VAL A 68 -1.28 4.44 12.72
N THR A 69 -0.57 4.58 11.59
CA THR A 69 -1.20 4.68 10.26
C THR A 69 -2.00 3.43 9.91
N THR A 70 -1.51 2.25 10.30
CA THR A 70 -2.22 0.98 10.05
C THR A 70 -3.49 0.87 10.91
N ALA A 71 -3.42 1.29 12.18
CA ALA A 71 -4.58 1.31 13.07
C ALA A 71 -5.64 2.32 12.60
N GLU A 72 -5.25 3.51 12.15
CA GLU A 72 -6.17 4.51 11.59
C GLU A 72 -6.82 4.01 10.29
N ALA A 73 -6.05 3.38 9.40
CA ALA A 73 -6.61 2.81 8.17
C ALA A 73 -7.61 1.67 8.44
N ALA A 74 -7.37 0.86 9.48
CA ALA A 74 -8.30 -0.18 9.91
C ALA A 74 -9.58 0.41 10.51
N ALA A 75 -9.47 1.44 11.35
CA ALA A 75 -10.60 2.15 11.94
C ALA A 75 -11.45 2.86 10.87
N ALA A 76 -10.82 3.53 9.90
CA ALA A 76 -11.51 4.18 8.79
C ALA A 76 -12.28 3.18 7.91
N LYS A 77 -11.74 1.98 7.67
CA LYS A 77 -12.44 0.90 6.95
C LYS A 77 -13.64 0.40 7.73
N GLN A 78 -13.52 0.19 9.04
CA GLN A 78 -14.65 -0.23 9.88
C GLN A 78 -15.75 0.83 9.94
N ALA A 79 -15.39 2.11 10.08
CA ALA A 79 -16.34 3.22 10.07
C ALA A 79 -17.08 3.32 8.74
N SER A 80 -16.38 3.15 7.61
CA SER A 80 -16.99 3.17 6.27
C SER A 80 -17.95 2.01 6.05
N LEU A 81 -17.59 0.79 6.50
CA LEU A 81 -18.46 -0.38 6.44
C LEU A 81 -19.71 -0.24 7.32
N ALA A 82 -19.56 0.35 8.51
CA ALA A 82 -20.69 0.64 9.39
C ALA A 82 -21.63 1.69 8.80
N ALA A 83 -21.10 2.74 8.17
CA ALA A 83 -21.90 3.78 7.52
C ALA A 83 -22.71 3.22 6.34
N VAL A 84 -22.10 2.39 5.49
CA VAL A 84 -22.80 1.74 4.37
C VAL A 84 -23.91 0.81 4.89
N SER A 85 -23.66 0.04 5.96
CA SER A 85 -24.67 -0.83 6.55
C SER A 85 -25.88 -0.08 7.12
N GLN A 86 -25.69 1.12 7.68
CA GLN A 86 -26.81 1.94 8.16
C GLN A 86 -27.63 2.52 7.01
N GLU A 87 -26.98 2.96 5.94
CA GLU A 87 -27.68 3.48 4.76
C GLU A 87 -28.52 2.38 4.07
N GLU A 88 -27.97 1.17 3.94
CA GLU A 88 -28.73 0.03 3.39
C GLU A 88 -29.91 -0.37 4.28
N LYS A 89 -29.73 -0.36 5.61
CA LYS A 89 -30.83 -0.66 6.55
C LYS A 89 -31.94 0.40 6.46
N ALA A 90 -31.59 1.68 6.34
CA ALA A 90 -32.56 2.76 6.18
C ALA A 90 -33.33 2.65 4.85
N LYS A 91 -32.65 2.31 3.75
CA LYS A 91 -33.28 2.08 2.45
C LYS A 91 -34.24 0.89 2.46
N MET A 92 -33.90 -0.20 3.13
CA MET A 92 -34.79 -1.35 3.27
C MET A 92 -36.03 -1.04 4.13
N GLU A 93 -35.87 -0.27 5.20
CA GLU A 93 -37.00 0.13 6.05
C GLU A 93 -37.94 1.09 5.32
N GLU A 94 -37.40 2.05 4.56
CA GLU A 94 -38.19 2.95 3.71
C GLU A 94 -38.93 2.18 2.62
N ALA A 95 -38.27 1.24 1.93
CA ALA A 95 -38.90 0.40 0.92
C ALA A 95 -40.04 -0.47 1.49
N ALA A 96 -39.87 -0.99 2.71
CA ALA A 96 -40.91 -1.74 3.41
C ALA A 96 -42.12 -0.86 3.77
N ARG A 97 -41.89 0.39 4.22
CA ARG A 97 -42.98 1.35 4.50
C ARG A 97 -43.74 1.76 3.25
N VAL A 98 -43.04 2.05 2.16
CA VAL A 98 -43.66 2.41 0.87
C VAL A 98 -44.49 1.26 0.31
N SER A 99 -43.99 0.02 0.41
CA SER A 99 -44.73 -1.18 0.00
C SER A 99 -45.98 -1.43 0.85
N ALA A 100 -45.89 -1.23 2.18
CA ALA A 100 -47.04 -1.33 3.07
C ALA A 100 -48.11 -0.26 2.78
N ALA A 101 -47.70 0.98 2.49
CA ALA A 101 -48.61 2.07 2.12
C ALA A 101 -49.32 1.82 0.77
N ALA A 102 -48.61 1.28 -0.22
CA ALA A 102 -49.18 0.91 -1.51
C ALA A 102 -50.23 -0.22 -1.37
N THR A 103 -49.96 -1.19 -0.51
CA THR A 103 -50.87 -2.32 -0.25
C THR A 103 -52.13 -1.88 0.52
N ALA A 104 -52.01 -0.95 1.47
CA ALA A 104 -53.15 -0.39 2.22
C ALA A 104 -54.06 0.48 1.33
N THR A 105 -53.48 1.21 0.38
CA THR A 105 -54.24 2.05 -0.56
C THR A 105 -55.01 1.19 -1.57
N ALA A 106 -54.46 0.04 -1.98
CA ALA A 106 -55.13 -0.92 -2.84
C ALA A 106 -56.26 -1.71 -2.14
N ALA A 107 -56.25 -1.80 -0.81
CA ALA A 107 -57.30 -2.46 -0.02
C ALA A 107 -58.46 -1.53 0.38
N ALA A 108 -58.31 -0.21 0.18
CA ALA A 108 -59.30 0.81 0.53
C ALA A 108 -60.02 1.43 -0.69
N ALA A 109 -59.71 0.97 -1.91
CA ALA A 109 -60.34 1.36 -3.18
C ALA A 109 -61.31 0.27 -3.66
#